data_AF-A0AAU8CMS2-F1
#
_entry.id   AF-A0AAU8CMS2-F1
#
_cell.length_a   1.000
_cell.length_b   1.000
_cell.length_c   1.000
_cell.angle_alpha   90.00
_cell.angle_beta   90.00
_cell.angle_gamma   90.00
#
_symmetry.space_group_name_H-M   'P 1'
#
loop_
_entity.id
_entity.type
_entity.pdbx_description
1 polymer ?
#
loop_
_entity_poly.entity_id
_entity_poly.type
_entity_poly.pdbx_seq_one_letter_code
_entity_poly.pdbx_strand_id
1 'polypeptide(L)'
;MLDIQKYTETLRRAVSSIEDPESDNIEKSYDKLRNANGRFLEKHRDSFGPEAAAQVTAALEEMIADHQRHANAESETSDPRPVETSETASPTVIGSLHQDVGAGGLGSKNNLIIGIIGAFLGVALTIATWLALPDIGLITTSPADDETAAALIASYEAHLPQVAAAATFLERVREEVITRQQNDAAELTALAGAKFVKLNAAMPELAAQSPKTLPKGSAVILRADATGYKILFNWPLCATVQYARPDLVDPVRARDVLGCSRFGVWNEAGAKW
;
A
#
# COMPACT_ATOMS: atom_id res chain seq x y z
N MET A 1 -13.34 13.66 17.69
CA MET A 1 -14.27 12.54 17.93
C MET A 1 -13.77 11.36 17.13
N LEU A 2 -13.48 10.23 17.76
CA LEU A 2 -13.04 9.02 17.05
C LEU A 2 -14.23 8.41 16.31
N ASP A 3 -14.02 8.05 15.05
CA ASP A 3 -15.07 7.51 14.18
C ASP A 3 -15.11 5.97 14.32
N ILE A 4 -16.19 5.47 14.92
CA ILE A 4 -16.46 4.04 15.13
C ILE A 4 -16.47 3.27 13.81
N GLN A 5 -17.04 3.84 12.74
CA GLN A 5 -17.12 3.17 11.45
C GLN A 5 -15.73 2.99 10.85
N LYS A 6 -14.89 4.02 10.95
CA LYS A 6 -13.51 3.99 10.46
C LYS A 6 -12.64 2.97 11.23
N TYR A 7 -12.84 2.87 12.55
CA TYR A 7 -12.12 1.88 13.35
C TYR A 7 -12.58 0.44 13.03
N THR A 8 -13.89 0.24 12.89
CA THR A 8 -14.49 -1.06 12.50
C THR A 8 -13.98 -1.52 11.13
N GLU A 9 -13.85 -0.60 10.17
CA GLU A 9 -13.28 -0.89 8.86
C GLU A 9 -11.78 -1.27 8.94
N THR A 10 -11.05 -0.71 9.89
CA THR A 10 -9.64 -1.09 10.13
C THR A 10 -9.55 -2.51 10.68
N LEU A 11 -10.42 -2.88 11.62
CA LEU A 11 -10.51 -4.24 12.15
C LEU A 11 -10.88 -5.25 11.06
N ARG A 12 -11.84 -4.91 10.19
CA ARG A 12 -12.23 -5.75 9.05
C ARG A 12 -11.04 -6.10 8.16
N ARG A 13 -10.24 -5.09 7.80
CA ARG A 13 -9.02 -5.29 6.98
C ARG A 13 -8.00 -6.17 7.69
N ALA A 14 -7.80 -5.95 8.98
CA ALA A 14 -6.87 -6.75 9.77
C ALA A 14 -7.28 -8.24 9.81
N VAL A 15 -8.57 -8.53 10.01
CA VAL A 15 -9.09 -9.91 9.95
C VAL A 15 -8.85 -10.52 8.57
N SER A 16 -9.19 -9.80 7.50
CA SER A 16 -9.03 -10.28 6.11
C SER A 16 -7.56 -10.47 5.66
N SER A 17 -6.60 -9.94 6.41
CA SER A 17 -5.17 -10.06 6.11
C SER A 17 -4.52 -11.31 6.73
N ILE A 18 -5.29 -12.14 7.45
CA ILE A 18 -4.79 -13.39 8.02
C ILE A 18 -4.77 -14.44 6.90
N GLU A 19 -3.61 -14.56 6.23
CA GLU A 19 -3.45 -15.26 4.94
C GLU A 19 -3.58 -16.79 4.97
N ASP A 20 -3.59 -17.42 6.15
CA ASP A 20 -3.67 -18.88 6.26
C ASP A 20 -4.55 -19.32 7.45
N PRO A 21 -5.81 -19.68 7.18
CA PRO A 21 -6.70 -20.08 8.23
C PRO A 21 -6.53 -21.53 8.69
N GLU A 22 -5.75 -22.35 7.96
CA GLU A 22 -5.41 -23.71 8.38
C GLU A 22 -4.16 -23.74 9.26
N SER A 23 -3.46 -22.61 9.40
CA SER A 23 -2.28 -22.54 10.26
C SER A 23 -2.64 -22.73 11.74
N ASP A 24 -1.80 -23.50 12.45
CA ASP A 24 -1.82 -23.63 13.94
C ASP A 24 -1.69 -22.27 14.68
N ASN A 25 -1.51 -21.16 13.94
CA ASN A 25 -1.35 -19.81 14.44
C ASN A 25 -2.55 -18.90 14.18
N ILE A 26 -3.64 -19.39 13.56
CA ILE A 26 -4.83 -18.56 13.30
C ILE A 26 -5.48 -18.06 14.59
N GLU A 27 -5.69 -18.94 15.57
CA GLU A 27 -6.27 -18.58 16.87
C GLU A 27 -5.39 -17.58 17.63
N LYS A 28 -4.06 -17.74 17.57
CA LYS A 28 -3.12 -16.76 18.14
C LYS A 28 -3.24 -15.39 17.47
N SER A 29 -3.54 -15.35 16.17
CA SER A 29 -3.73 -14.11 15.43
C SER A 29 -5.04 -13.43 15.83
N TYR A 30 -6.12 -14.18 16.01
CA TYR A 30 -7.38 -13.67 16.56
C TYR A 30 -7.22 -13.14 17.98
N ASP A 31 -6.54 -13.87 18.86
CA ASP A 31 -6.29 -13.43 20.23
C ASP A 31 -5.47 -12.14 20.27
N LYS A 32 -4.50 -11.98 19.37
CA LYS A 32 -3.77 -10.71 19.20
C LYS A 32 -4.69 -9.57 18.79
N LEU A 33 -5.62 -9.79 17.85
CA LEU A 33 -6.60 -8.79 17.44
C LEU A 33 -7.54 -8.41 18.59
N ARG A 34 -8.05 -9.39 19.33
CA ARG A 34 -8.88 -9.17 20.53
C ARG A 34 -8.16 -8.34 21.58
N ASN A 35 -6.90 -8.70 21.88
CA ASN A 35 -6.08 -7.98 22.84
C ASN A 35 -5.76 -6.55 22.38
N ALA A 36 -5.43 -6.36 21.11
CA ALA A 36 -5.19 -5.04 20.54
C ALA A 36 -6.45 -4.16 20.59
N ASN A 37 -7.61 -4.71 20.23
CA ASN A 37 -8.91 -4.03 20.34
C ASN A 37 -9.24 -3.66 21.79
N GLY A 38 -9.07 -4.60 22.73
CA GLY A 38 -9.31 -4.35 24.16
C GLY A 38 -8.45 -3.21 24.71
N ARG A 39 -7.14 -3.21 24.40
CA ARG A 39 -6.23 -2.13 24.82
C ARG A 39 -6.61 -0.78 24.20
N PHE A 40 -7.00 -0.77 22.92
CA PHE A 40 -7.43 0.45 22.25
C PHE A 40 -8.71 1.02 22.88
N LEU A 41 -9.72 0.18 23.11
CA LEU A 41 -10.98 0.59 23.72
C LEU A 41 -10.78 1.10 25.16
N GLU A 42 -9.92 0.46 25.95
CA GLU A 42 -9.60 0.93 27.31
C GLU A 42 -8.90 2.29 27.28
N LYS A 43 -7.90 2.47 26.41
CA LYS A 43 -7.18 3.74 26.25
C LYS A 43 -8.10 4.88 25.80
N HIS A 44 -9.15 4.57 25.04
CA HIS A 44 -10.09 5.55 24.48
C HIS A 44 -11.49 5.49 25.12
N ARG A 45 -11.60 4.92 26.32
CA ARG A 45 -12.87 4.71 27.03
C ARG A 45 -13.71 5.98 27.15
N ASP A 46 -13.09 7.11 27.48
CA ASP A 46 -13.76 8.40 27.62
C ASP A 46 -14.26 8.97 26.28
N SER A 47 -13.69 8.53 25.16
CA SER A 47 -14.05 9.01 23.81
C SER A 47 -15.16 8.18 23.16
N PHE A 48 -15.22 6.87 23.44
CA PHE A 48 -16.21 5.96 22.86
C PHE A 48 -17.43 5.79 23.75
N GLY A 49 -17.24 5.78 25.07
CA GLY A 49 -18.26 5.32 26.01
C GLY A 49 -18.45 3.79 25.96
N PRO A 50 -19.13 3.23 26.97
CA PRO A 50 -19.23 1.78 27.15
C PRO A 50 -20.04 1.08 26.05
N GLU A 51 -21.07 1.75 25.53
CA GLU A 51 -21.94 1.18 24.49
C GLU A 51 -21.20 1.00 23.16
N ALA A 52 -20.47 2.03 22.71
CA ALA A 52 -19.69 1.95 21.48
C ALA A 52 -18.55 0.92 21.59
N ALA A 53 -17.89 0.82 22.75
CA ALA A 53 -16.87 -0.20 22.98
C ALA A 53 -17.43 -1.62 22.86
N ALA A 54 -18.64 -1.85 23.39
CA ALA A 54 -19.33 -3.12 23.24
C ALA A 54 -19.70 -3.41 21.77
N GLN A 55 -20.20 -2.41 21.02
CA GLN A 55 -20.52 -2.56 19.60
C GLN A 55 -19.29 -2.93 18.76
N VAL A 56 -18.16 -2.26 18.98
CA VAL A 56 -16.91 -2.54 18.28
C VAL A 56 -16.39 -3.94 18.60
N THR A 57 -16.47 -4.36 19.87
CA THR A 57 -16.06 -5.70 20.29
C THR A 57 -16.94 -6.77 19.64
N ALA A 58 -18.26 -6.58 19.62
CA ALA A 58 -19.19 -7.49 18.95
C ALA A 58 -18.91 -7.58 17.45
N ALA A 59 -18.64 -6.45 16.79
CA ALA A 59 -18.29 -6.41 15.37
C ALA A 59 -16.99 -7.17 15.07
N LEU A 60 -15.97 -7.07 15.93
CA LEU A 60 -14.72 -7.83 15.78
C LEU A 60 -14.99 -9.34 15.87
N GLU A 61 -15.74 -9.80 16.87
CA GLU A 61 -16.05 -11.22 17.02
C GLU A 61 -16.88 -11.76 15.86
N GLU A 62 -17.81 -10.96 15.32
CA GLU A 62 -18.57 -11.33 14.12
C GLU A 62 -17.65 -11.50 12.90
N MET A 63 -16.69 -10.59 12.69
CA MET A 63 -15.71 -10.70 11.61
C MET A 63 -14.81 -11.93 11.75
N ILE A 64 -14.34 -12.23 12.96
CA ILE A 64 -13.53 -13.43 13.25
C ILE A 64 -14.36 -14.69 12.95
N ALA A 65 -15.60 -14.75 13.44
CA ALA A 65 -16.48 -15.88 13.20
C ALA A 65 -16.79 -16.07 11.71
N ASP A 66 -16.95 -14.97 10.96
CA ASP A 66 -17.15 -15.00 9.51
C ASP A 66 -15.93 -15.53 8.77
N HIS A 67 -14.75 -15.04 9.12
CA HIS A 67 -13.47 -15.51 8.57
C HIS A 67 -13.26 -17.02 8.82
N GLN A 68 -13.55 -17.50 10.03
CA GLN A 68 -13.50 -18.93 10.37
C GLN A 68 -14.50 -19.77 9.54
N ARG A 69 -15.72 -19.28 9.32
CA ARG A 69 -16.72 -19.99 8.47
C ARG A 69 -16.23 -20.14 7.03
N HIS A 70 -15.67 -19.08 6.47
CA HIS A 70 -15.15 -19.10 5.10
C HIS A 70 -13.96 -20.03 4.95
N ALA A 71 -13.03 -20.01 5.89
CA ALA A 71 -11.90 -20.93 5.93
C ALA A 71 -12.33 -22.40 5.92
N ASN A 72 -13.24 -22.77 6.81
CA ASN A 72 -13.69 -24.16 6.93
C ASN A 72 -14.42 -24.65 5.66
N ALA A 73 -15.16 -23.76 4.97
CA ALA A 73 -15.86 -24.11 3.73
C ALA A 73 -14.90 -24.40 2.55
N GLU A 74 -13.75 -23.73 2.51
CA GLU A 74 -12.72 -23.98 1.49
C GLU A 74 -11.98 -25.31 1.74
N SER A 75 -11.74 -25.68 3.00
CA SER A 75 -11.15 -26.97 3.36
C SER A 75 -12.05 -28.16 2.98
N GLU A 76 -13.36 -28.05 3.16
CA GLU A 76 -14.32 -29.14 2.85
C GLU A 76 -14.53 -29.37 1.34
N THR A 77 -14.25 -28.39 0.49
CA THR A 77 -14.43 -28.51 -0.96
C THR A 77 -13.21 -29.10 -1.69
N SER A 78 -12.12 -29.35 -0.98
CA SER A 78 -10.88 -29.95 -1.52
C SER A 78 -10.85 -31.49 -1.41
N ASP A 79 -11.99 -32.17 -1.62
CA ASP A 79 -12.04 -33.63 -1.70
C ASP A 79 -11.34 -34.13 -2.99
N PRO A 80 -10.23 -34.90 -2.89
CA PRO A 80 -9.52 -35.38 -4.05
C PRO A 80 -10.39 -36.42 -4.77
N ARG A 81 -10.96 -36.03 -5.92
CA ARG A 81 -11.52 -37.01 -6.87
C ARG A 81 -10.47 -38.11 -7.11
N PRO A 82 -10.84 -39.40 -7.01
CA PRO A 82 -9.92 -40.47 -7.32
C PRO A 82 -9.53 -40.36 -8.79
N VAL A 83 -8.23 -40.18 -9.03
CA VAL A 83 -7.63 -40.26 -10.36
C VAL A 83 -7.81 -41.70 -10.83
N GLU A 84 -8.78 -41.93 -11.72
CA GLU A 84 -8.88 -43.18 -12.45
C GLU A 84 -7.61 -43.36 -13.28
N THR A 85 -6.76 -44.29 -12.86
CA THR A 85 -5.61 -44.79 -13.62
C THR A 85 -6.13 -45.55 -14.83
N SER A 86 -6.26 -44.87 -15.97
CA SER A 86 -6.36 -45.52 -17.28
C SER A 86 -4.99 -46.02 -17.72
N GLU A 87 -4.69 -47.29 -17.41
CA GLU A 87 -3.78 -48.11 -18.21
C GLU A 87 -4.31 -48.16 -19.64
N THR A 88 -3.60 -47.54 -20.58
CA THR A 88 -3.79 -47.86 -22.01
C THR A 88 -2.44 -48.16 -22.63
N ALA A 89 -2.27 -49.42 -23.01
CA ALA A 89 -1.10 -49.98 -23.65
C ALA A 89 -0.77 -49.26 -24.97
N SER A 90 0.53 -49.03 -25.20
CA SER A 90 1.09 -48.75 -26.51
C SER A 90 0.83 -49.91 -27.49
N PRO A 91 0.81 -49.60 -28.80
CA PRO A 91 1.81 -50.27 -29.62
C PRO A 91 2.63 -49.31 -30.48
N THR A 92 3.91 -49.61 -30.52
CA THR A 92 4.94 -49.18 -31.45
C THR A 92 4.50 -49.30 -32.91
N VAL A 93 4.62 -48.22 -33.69
CA VAL A 93 4.80 -48.28 -35.14
C VAL A 93 6.02 -47.46 -35.54
N ILE A 94 6.97 -48.16 -36.15
CA ILE A 94 8.20 -47.66 -36.76
C ILE A 94 7.85 -46.99 -38.10
N GLY A 95 8.42 -45.82 -38.37
CA GLY A 95 8.33 -45.14 -39.67
C GLY A 95 9.39 -44.06 -39.83
N SER A 96 10.49 -44.45 -40.48
CA SER A 96 11.58 -43.58 -40.96
C SER A 96 11.18 -42.87 -42.26
N LEU A 97 11.50 -41.59 -42.46
CA LEU A 97 12.24 -41.06 -43.63
C LEU A 97 12.27 -39.50 -43.68
N HIS A 98 13.45 -38.99 -44.10
CA HIS A 98 13.72 -37.73 -44.85
C HIS A 98 13.42 -36.40 -44.13
N GLN A 99 14.42 -35.61 -43.72
CA GLN A 99 15.36 -34.81 -44.53
C GLN A 99 14.64 -33.85 -45.49
N ASP A 100 14.55 -32.58 -45.10
CA ASP A 100 14.84 -31.49 -46.03
C ASP A 100 15.41 -30.27 -45.31
N VAL A 101 16.51 -29.78 -45.89
CA VAL A 101 17.29 -28.62 -45.47
C VAL A 101 16.86 -27.48 -46.38
N GLY A 102 16.22 -26.45 -45.83
CA GLY A 102 15.78 -25.27 -46.58
C GLY A 102 16.38 -24.00 -45.99
N ALA A 103 17.41 -23.48 -46.65
CA ALA A 103 18.03 -22.19 -46.38
C ALA A 103 17.20 -21.03 -46.95
N GLY A 104 17.27 -19.86 -46.29
CA GLY A 104 17.09 -18.56 -46.93
C GLY A 104 15.93 -17.72 -46.40
N GLY A 105 16.24 -16.46 -46.03
CA GLY A 105 15.22 -15.41 -45.95
C GLY A 105 15.49 -14.32 -44.92
N LEU A 106 16.19 -13.26 -45.35
CA LEU A 106 16.28 -11.99 -44.64
C LEU A 106 14.90 -11.36 -44.41
N GLY A 107 14.72 -10.79 -43.21
CA GLY A 107 14.14 -9.47 -42.95
C GLY A 107 12.70 -9.18 -43.38
N SER A 108 11.82 -8.93 -42.42
CA SER A 108 10.84 -7.83 -42.53
C SER A 108 10.22 -7.51 -41.17
N LYS A 109 9.88 -6.24 -41.02
CA LYS A 109 9.23 -5.62 -39.86
C LYS A 109 7.71 -5.81 -39.93
N ASN A 110 7.12 -5.91 -38.74
CA ASN A 110 5.74 -5.56 -38.33
C ASN A 110 4.57 -6.55 -38.51
N ASN A 111 3.96 -6.80 -37.33
CA ASN A 111 2.54 -6.96 -36.98
C ASN A 111 1.84 -8.33 -37.09
N LEU A 112 1.55 -8.93 -35.92
CA LEU A 112 0.31 -9.65 -35.56
C LEU A 112 0.35 -9.92 -34.02
N ILE A 113 -0.41 -9.25 -33.15
CA ILE A 113 -1.78 -9.58 -32.64
C ILE A 113 -1.97 -11.07 -32.25
N ILE A 114 -2.60 -11.26 -31.07
CA ILE A 114 -3.11 -12.50 -30.41
C ILE A 114 -2.05 -13.22 -29.53
N GLY A 115 -2.23 -13.51 -28.24
CA GLY A 115 -3.35 -13.41 -27.32
C GLY A 115 -2.97 -13.98 -25.93
N ILE A 116 -3.59 -13.40 -24.91
CA ILE A 116 -3.88 -13.82 -23.51
C ILE A 116 -3.53 -15.29 -23.13
N ILE A 117 -2.87 -15.47 -21.97
CA ILE A 117 -3.17 -16.40 -20.83
C ILE A 117 -1.87 -16.81 -20.08
N GLY A 118 -1.89 -16.70 -18.74
CA GLY A 118 -0.99 -17.41 -17.81
C GLY A 118 0.08 -16.53 -17.14
N ALA A 119 -0.24 -15.61 -16.23
CA ALA A 119 -0.59 -15.84 -14.82
C ALA A 119 0.55 -16.45 -13.98
N PHE A 120 1.08 -15.60 -13.09
CA PHE A 120 1.58 -15.90 -11.75
C PHE A 120 2.53 -17.10 -11.59
N LEU A 121 3.83 -16.81 -11.45
CA LEU A 121 4.67 -17.36 -10.37
C LEU A 121 6.05 -16.69 -10.42
N GLY A 122 6.53 -16.20 -9.27
CA GLY A 122 7.96 -15.99 -9.04
C GLY A 122 8.44 -14.55 -8.97
N VAL A 123 8.06 -13.83 -7.91
CA VAL A 123 8.96 -12.82 -7.31
C VAL A 123 8.99 -13.04 -5.80
N ALA A 124 9.57 -14.16 -5.40
CA ALA A 124 10.26 -14.27 -4.12
C ALA A 124 11.74 -14.03 -4.38
N LEU A 125 12.42 -13.32 -3.47
CA LEU A 125 13.87 -13.06 -3.42
C LEU A 125 14.44 -11.90 -4.27
N THR A 126 14.11 -10.66 -3.89
CA THR A 126 15.11 -9.57 -3.84
C THR A 126 14.82 -8.62 -2.66
N ILE A 127 14.82 -9.15 -1.43
CA ILE A 127 14.76 -8.37 -0.16
C ILE A 127 16.18 -8.10 0.40
N ALA A 128 17.24 -8.46 -0.33
CA ALA A 128 18.60 -8.49 0.22
C ALA A 128 19.41 -7.18 0.11
N THR A 129 18.81 -5.98 0.02
CA THR A 129 19.62 -4.74 -0.10
C THR A 129 19.12 -3.50 0.64
N TRP A 130 18.22 -3.66 1.62
CA TRP A 130 17.67 -2.53 2.39
C TRP A 130 18.05 -2.49 3.87
N LEU A 131 19.06 -3.25 4.29
CA LEU A 131 19.56 -3.34 5.68
C LEU A 131 20.54 -2.22 6.09
N ALA A 132 20.39 -0.99 5.59
CA ALA A 132 21.32 0.10 5.93
C ALA A 132 20.66 1.38 6.46
N LEU A 133 19.43 1.31 6.97
CA LEU A 133 18.84 2.37 7.79
C LEU A 133 18.31 1.77 9.11
N PRO A 134 18.98 2.01 10.25
CA PRO A 134 18.55 1.47 11.54
C PRO A 134 17.28 2.12 12.14
N ASP A 135 16.67 3.12 11.48
CA ASP A 135 15.64 3.96 12.13
C ASP A 135 14.19 3.71 11.72
N ILE A 136 13.90 2.86 10.73
CA ILE A 136 12.50 2.57 10.36
C ILE A 136 12.35 1.07 10.08
N GLY A 137 12.52 0.29 11.14
CA GLY A 137 12.22 -1.14 11.19
C GLY A 137 10.72 -1.38 11.22
N LEU A 138 10.04 -1.12 10.11
CA LEU A 138 8.69 -1.60 9.90
C LEU A 138 8.70 -2.65 8.79
N ILE A 139 7.97 -3.73 9.04
CA ILE A 139 7.81 -4.95 8.24
C ILE A 139 8.72 -6.09 8.73
N THR A 140 8.30 -6.71 9.83
CA THR A 140 8.44 -8.16 9.97
C THR A 140 7.04 -8.76 9.88
N THR A 141 6.89 -9.81 9.06
CA THR A 141 5.67 -10.61 8.90
C THR A 141 5.50 -11.62 10.04
N SER A 142 6.01 -11.29 11.24
CA SER A 142 5.86 -12.08 12.46
C SER A 142 4.63 -11.57 13.21
N PRO A 143 3.86 -12.42 13.90
CA PRO A 143 2.70 -11.98 14.65
C PRO A 143 3.18 -10.94 15.68
N ALA A 144 2.82 -9.66 15.48
CA ALA A 144 3.36 -8.54 16.26
C ALA A 144 3.34 -8.86 17.76
N ASP A 145 4.52 -8.84 18.37
CA ASP A 145 4.66 -8.82 19.82
C ASP A 145 4.12 -7.49 20.38
N ASP A 146 3.77 -7.47 21.66
CA ASP A 146 3.25 -6.27 22.32
C ASP A 146 4.25 -5.09 22.25
N GLU A 147 5.54 -5.38 22.08
CA GLU A 147 6.61 -4.41 21.88
C GLU A 147 6.52 -3.72 20.51
N THR A 148 6.30 -4.46 19.42
CA THR A 148 6.10 -3.89 18.08
C THR A 148 4.85 -3.02 18.02
N ALA A 149 3.76 -3.44 18.66
CA ALA A 149 2.54 -2.65 18.74
C ALA A 149 2.74 -1.36 19.55
N ALA A 150 3.43 -1.42 20.68
CA ALA A 150 3.77 -0.25 21.48
C ALA A 150 4.70 0.72 20.73
N ALA A 151 5.70 0.20 20.01
CA ALA A 151 6.60 1.00 19.18
C ALA A 151 5.87 1.71 18.03
N LEU A 152 4.89 1.04 17.41
CA LEU A 152 4.06 1.65 16.37
C LEU A 152 3.18 2.79 16.94
N ILE A 153 2.55 2.58 18.10
CA ILE A 153 1.74 3.61 18.76
C ILE A 153 2.62 4.80 19.17
N ALA A 154 3.79 4.55 19.77
CA ALA A 154 4.73 5.60 20.14
C ALA A 154 5.22 6.40 18.91
N SER A 155 5.51 5.71 17.80
CA SER A 155 5.85 6.35 16.53
C SER A 155 4.70 7.20 15.99
N TYR A 156 3.46 6.69 16.04
CA TYR A 156 2.28 7.43 15.62
C TYR A 156 2.12 8.73 16.43
N GLU A 157 2.17 8.64 17.76
CA GLU A 157 2.03 9.78 18.66
C GLU A 157 3.15 10.81 18.49
N ALA A 158 4.39 10.36 18.31
CA ALA A 158 5.54 11.23 18.07
C ALA A 158 5.46 12.01 16.75
N HIS A 159 4.88 11.39 15.72
CA HIS A 159 4.75 11.98 14.39
C HIS A 159 3.46 12.80 14.19
N LEU A 160 2.44 12.59 15.02
CA LEU A 160 1.13 13.24 14.85
C LEU A 160 1.22 14.78 14.80
N PRO A 161 1.98 15.48 15.67
CA PRO A 161 2.12 16.94 15.58
C PRO A 161 2.80 17.40 14.27
N GLN A 162 3.64 16.55 13.70
CA GLN A 162 4.41 16.86 12.48
C GLN A 162 3.52 16.80 11.23
N VAL A 163 2.40 16.04 11.28
CA VAL A 163 1.39 16.00 10.22
C VAL A 163 0.78 17.37 9.98
N ALA A 164 0.46 18.11 11.04
CA ALA A 164 -0.10 19.46 10.91
C ALA A 164 0.90 20.45 10.28
N ALA A 165 2.17 20.36 10.66
CA ALA A 165 3.24 21.16 10.07
C ALA A 165 3.46 20.82 8.59
N ALA A 166 3.46 19.53 8.24
CA ALA A 166 3.57 19.06 6.85
C ALA A 166 2.39 19.55 6.00
N ALA A 167 1.16 19.40 6.48
CA ALA A 167 -0.04 19.87 5.79
C ALA A 167 0.01 21.39 5.55
N THR A 168 0.35 22.17 6.57
CA THR A 168 0.50 23.63 6.44
C THR A 168 1.56 24.01 5.41
N PHE A 169 2.67 23.29 5.37
CA PHE A 169 3.72 23.55 4.38
C PHE A 169 3.29 23.16 2.96
N LEU A 170 2.60 22.02 2.79
CA LEU A 170 2.03 21.60 1.50
C LEU A 170 1.05 22.64 0.95
N GLU A 171 0.22 23.25 1.80
CA GLU A 171 -0.67 24.34 1.40
C GLU A 171 0.09 25.56 0.88
N ARG A 172 1.20 25.95 1.52
CA ARG A 172 2.05 27.04 1.00
C ARG A 172 2.66 26.71 -0.36
N VAL A 173 3.10 25.46 -0.55
CA VAL A 173 3.60 25.00 -1.85
C VAL A 173 2.49 25.01 -2.90
N ARG A 174 1.27 24.65 -2.54
CA ARG A 174 0.09 24.72 -3.42
C ARG A 174 -0.17 26.16 -3.88
N GLU A 175 -0.20 27.12 -2.96
CA GLU A 175 -0.45 28.52 -3.30
C GLU A 175 0.64 29.11 -4.20
N GLU A 176 1.92 28.78 -3.97
CA GLU A 176 3.02 29.20 -4.85
C GLU A 176 2.91 28.58 -6.25
N VAL A 177 2.57 27.29 -6.34
CA VAL A 177 2.35 26.61 -7.62
C VAL A 177 1.20 27.28 -8.38
N ILE A 178 0.08 27.57 -7.73
CA ILE A 178 -1.06 28.27 -8.34
C ILE A 178 -0.67 29.67 -8.80
N THR A 179 0.08 30.41 -7.97
CA THR A 179 0.58 31.75 -8.32
C THR A 179 1.45 31.70 -9.58
N ARG A 180 2.33 30.70 -9.69
CA ARG A 180 3.15 30.51 -10.90
C ARG A 180 2.34 30.05 -12.11
N GLN A 181 1.32 29.20 -11.94
CA GLN A 181 0.39 28.86 -13.02
C GLN A 181 -0.28 30.12 -13.59
N GLN A 182 -0.62 31.09 -12.75
CA GLN A 182 -1.27 32.34 -13.17
C GLN A 182 -0.30 33.33 -13.81
N ASN A 183 0.92 33.43 -13.30
CA ASN A 183 1.89 34.45 -13.72
C ASN A 183 2.83 33.99 -14.85
N ASP A 184 3.30 32.74 -14.81
CA ASP A 184 4.20 32.15 -15.80
C ASP A 184 4.05 30.61 -15.88
N ALA A 185 2.94 30.18 -16.47
CA ALA A 185 2.65 28.76 -16.67
C ALA A 185 3.71 28.03 -17.51
N ALA A 186 4.37 28.74 -18.44
CA ALA A 186 5.35 28.17 -19.35
C ALA A 186 6.63 27.81 -18.59
N GLU A 187 7.13 28.70 -17.74
CA GLU A 187 8.27 28.44 -16.87
C GLU A 187 7.97 27.27 -15.91
N LEU A 188 6.81 27.28 -15.25
CA LEU A 188 6.43 26.18 -14.35
C LEU A 188 6.39 24.83 -15.08
N THR A 189 5.80 24.80 -16.28
CA THR A 189 5.72 23.58 -17.10
C THR A 189 7.11 23.10 -17.52
N ALA A 190 8.03 24.01 -17.86
CA ALA A 190 9.41 23.67 -18.18
C ALA A 190 10.16 23.08 -16.96
N LEU A 191 9.92 23.62 -15.77
CA LEU A 191 10.55 23.18 -14.52
C LEU A 191 10.00 21.84 -14.01
N ALA A 192 8.68 21.64 -14.06
CA ALA A 192 8.01 20.56 -13.32
C ALA A 192 6.91 19.80 -14.09
N GLY A 193 6.69 20.06 -15.38
CA GLY A 193 5.59 19.46 -16.14
C GLY A 193 5.83 18.00 -16.57
N ALA A 194 7.07 17.68 -16.93
CA ALA A 194 7.42 16.38 -17.51
C ALA A 194 7.43 15.23 -16.47
N LYS A 195 7.88 15.50 -15.25
CA LYS A 195 8.07 14.49 -14.19
C LYS A 195 8.03 15.15 -12.81
N PHE A 196 7.93 14.32 -11.77
CA PHE A 196 8.12 14.79 -10.40
C PHE A 196 9.56 15.27 -10.19
N VAL A 197 9.71 16.50 -9.71
CA VAL A 197 10.98 17.14 -9.37
C VAL A 197 10.98 17.49 -7.88
N LYS A 198 12.16 17.55 -7.27
CA LYS A 198 12.28 17.97 -5.85
C LYS A 198 11.96 19.47 -5.74
N LEU A 199 11.28 19.86 -4.67
CA LEU A 199 10.92 21.25 -4.42
C LEU A 199 12.15 22.17 -4.39
N ASN A 200 13.27 21.71 -3.83
CA ASN A 200 14.51 22.50 -3.79
C ASN A 200 15.13 22.76 -5.17
N ALA A 201 14.81 21.96 -6.18
CA ALA A 201 15.27 22.16 -7.55
C ALA A 201 14.36 23.12 -8.31
N ALA A 202 13.05 23.06 -8.09
CA ALA A 202 12.07 23.90 -8.78
C ALA A 202 11.86 25.27 -8.09
N MET A 203 11.90 25.30 -6.76
CA MET A 203 11.55 26.46 -5.92
C MET A 203 12.46 26.48 -4.65
N PRO A 204 13.76 26.79 -4.80
CA PRO A 204 14.73 26.70 -3.70
C PRO A 204 14.39 27.59 -2.51
N GLU A 205 13.88 28.80 -2.74
CA GLU A 205 13.51 29.73 -1.68
C GLU A 205 12.35 29.21 -0.83
N LEU A 206 11.38 28.54 -1.45
CA LEU A 206 10.26 27.92 -0.73
C LEU A 206 10.71 26.66 0.01
N ALA A 207 11.59 25.86 -0.60
CA ALA A 207 12.17 24.69 0.05
C ALA A 207 12.95 25.05 1.32
N ALA A 208 13.65 26.19 1.32
CA ALA A 208 14.38 26.69 2.50
C ALA A 208 13.47 27.03 3.69
N GLN A 209 12.16 27.22 3.45
CA GLN A 209 11.15 27.49 4.47
C GLN A 209 10.49 26.23 5.04
N SER A 210 10.95 25.05 4.62
CA SER A 210 10.44 23.77 5.14
C SER A 210 10.52 23.73 6.67
N PRO A 211 9.44 23.35 7.39
CA PRO A 211 9.46 23.26 8.83
C PRO A 211 10.58 22.35 9.34
N LYS A 212 11.38 22.86 10.29
CA LYS A 212 12.49 22.10 10.91
C LYS A 212 12.01 20.94 11.78
N THR A 213 10.72 20.92 12.10
CA THR A 213 10.06 19.86 12.88
C THR A 213 9.73 18.62 12.07
N LEU A 214 9.90 18.66 10.74
CA LEU A 214 9.69 17.51 9.88
C LEU A 214 10.79 16.45 10.08
N PRO A 215 10.49 15.16 9.92
CA PRO A 215 11.50 14.11 10.08
C PRO A 215 12.69 14.30 9.14
N LYS A 216 13.89 13.90 9.57
CA LYS A 216 15.06 13.89 8.68
C LYS A 216 14.79 13.00 7.46
N GLY A 217 15.29 13.42 6.29
CA GLY A 217 15.05 12.71 5.03
C GLY A 217 13.70 13.03 4.37
N SER A 218 12.85 13.82 5.04
CA SER A 218 11.65 14.39 4.46
C SER A 218 11.98 15.21 3.21
N ALA A 219 11.24 14.96 2.14
CA ALA A 219 11.37 15.72 0.91
C ALA A 219 9.99 15.98 0.29
N VAL A 220 9.80 17.21 -0.21
CA VAL A 220 8.67 17.55 -1.08
C VAL A 220 9.11 17.36 -2.52
N ILE A 221 8.31 16.61 -3.28
CA ILE A 221 8.40 16.53 -4.73
C ILE A 221 7.12 17.12 -5.33
N LEU A 222 7.22 17.73 -6.50
CA LEU A 222 6.07 18.24 -7.22
C LEU A 222 6.17 17.91 -8.69
N ARG A 223 5.01 17.69 -9.30
CA ARG A 223 4.80 17.80 -10.73
C ARG A 223 3.76 18.90 -10.91
N ALA A 224 3.96 19.78 -11.87
CA ALA A 224 3.02 20.85 -12.16
C ALA A 224 3.19 21.37 -13.60
N ASP A 225 2.07 21.66 -14.25
CA ASP A 225 2.02 22.32 -15.56
C ASP A 225 1.00 23.46 -15.52
N ALA A 226 0.60 24.00 -16.67
CA ALA A 226 -0.37 25.09 -16.77
C ALA A 226 -1.74 24.81 -16.12
N THR A 227 -2.13 23.54 -15.98
CA THR A 227 -3.50 23.13 -15.60
C THR A 227 -3.56 22.14 -14.44
N GLY A 228 -2.50 21.37 -14.22
CA GLY A 228 -2.41 20.34 -13.21
C GLY A 228 -1.30 20.60 -12.20
N TYR A 229 -1.50 20.16 -10.96
CA TYR A 229 -0.42 20.01 -10.00
C TYR A 229 -0.63 18.80 -9.10
N LYS A 230 0.49 18.21 -8.66
CA LYS A 230 0.54 17.21 -7.60
C LYS A 230 1.80 17.42 -6.79
N ILE A 231 1.63 17.76 -5.52
CA ILE A 231 2.70 18.07 -4.57
C ILE A 231 2.66 16.99 -3.51
N LEU A 232 3.74 16.23 -3.39
CA LEU A 232 3.82 15.05 -2.53
C LEU A 232 4.97 15.19 -1.55
N PHE A 233 4.71 14.79 -0.32
CA PHE A 233 5.69 14.59 0.72
C PHE A 233 6.12 13.11 0.74
N ASN A 234 7.41 12.84 1.00
CA ASN A 234 7.90 11.47 1.13
C ASN A 234 7.61 10.86 2.51
N TRP A 235 8.02 9.61 2.64
CA TRP A 235 7.50 8.53 3.46
C TRP A 235 7.43 8.64 5.01
N PRO A 236 8.22 9.42 5.79
CA PRO A 236 8.28 9.16 7.23
C PRO A 236 6.98 9.46 7.99
N LEU A 237 6.09 10.30 7.45
CA LEU A 237 4.80 10.61 8.07
C LEU A 237 3.62 9.84 7.47
N CYS A 238 3.84 9.05 6.41
CA CYS A 238 2.74 8.55 5.58
C CYS A 238 1.84 7.58 6.35
N ALA A 239 2.41 6.69 7.17
CA ALA A 239 1.64 5.81 8.04
C ALA A 239 0.73 6.62 8.98
N THR A 240 1.27 7.66 9.63
CA THR A 240 0.49 8.56 10.50
C THR A 240 -0.58 9.34 9.73
N VAL A 241 -0.25 9.84 8.54
CA VAL A 241 -1.17 10.57 7.66
C VAL A 241 -2.33 9.70 7.19
N GLN A 242 -2.08 8.43 6.88
CA GLN A 242 -3.13 7.50 6.44
C GLN A 242 -4.28 7.41 7.46
N TYR A 243 -3.98 7.49 8.75
CA TYR A 243 -5.00 7.48 9.80
C TYR A 243 -5.55 8.88 10.10
N ALA A 244 -4.67 9.88 10.25
CA ALA A 244 -5.05 11.22 10.69
C ALA A 244 -5.69 12.09 9.60
N ARG A 245 -5.24 11.96 8.35
CA ARG A 245 -5.61 12.79 7.18
C ARG A 245 -5.65 11.93 5.90
N PRO A 246 -6.58 10.97 5.80
CA PRO A 246 -6.64 10.04 4.66
C PRO A 246 -6.90 10.77 3.32
N ASP A 247 -7.47 11.97 3.37
CA ASP A 247 -7.70 12.86 2.23
C ASP A 247 -6.39 13.26 1.52
N LEU A 248 -5.27 13.26 2.24
CA LEU A 248 -3.95 13.60 1.69
C LEU A 248 -3.23 12.38 1.10
N VAL A 249 -3.73 11.16 1.27
CA VAL A 249 -3.05 9.96 0.79
C VAL A 249 -3.15 9.86 -0.73
N ASP A 250 -2.00 9.75 -1.40
CA ASP A 250 -1.95 9.70 -2.86
C ASP A 250 -2.67 8.44 -3.41
N PRO A 251 -3.82 8.58 -4.12
CA PRO A 251 -4.60 7.45 -4.58
C PRO A 251 -3.91 6.61 -5.67
N VAL A 252 -2.94 7.18 -6.38
CA VAL A 252 -2.18 6.46 -7.42
C VAL A 252 -1.15 5.54 -6.78
N ARG A 253 -0.56 5.97 -5.65
CA ARG A 253 0.58 5.30 -5.00
C ARG A 253 0.20 4.59 -3.70
N ALA A 254 -1.09 4.49 -3.41
CA ALA A 254 -1.67 3.76 -2.28
C ALA A 254 -2.14 2.34 -2.64
N ARG A 255 -1.78 1.82 -3.83
CA ARG A 255 -2.33 0.56 -4.37
C ARG A 255 -1.72 -0.72 -3.79
N ASP A 256 -0.59 -0.65 -3.11
CA ASP A 256 0.11 -1.84 -2.60
C ASP A 256 0.03 -1.93 -1.07
N VAL A 257 -0.23 -3.15 -0.61
CA VAL A 257 -0.83 -3.59 0.66
C VAL A 257 -0.05 -3.21 1.95
N LEU A 258 1.10 -2.53 1.84
CA LEU A 258 2.04 -2.35 2.95
C LEU A 258 2.44 -0.90 3.26
N GLY A 259 1.54 0.05 2.98
CA GLY A 259 1.56 1.38 3.58
C GLY A 259 1.59 2.53 2.58
N CYS A 260 1.02 3.65 3.00
CA CYS A 260 1.13 4.94 2.34
C CYS A 260 2.61 5.20 1.99
N SER A 261 2.94 5.38 0.71
CA SER A 261 4.30 5.71 0.27
C SER A 261 4.53 7.23 0.16
N ARG A 262 3.47 7.96 -0.20
CA ARG A 262 3.42 9.41 -0.34
C ARG A 262 2.05 9.95 0.03
N PHE A 263 2.04 11.17 0.56
CA PHE A 263 0.84 11.95 0.81
C PHE A 263 1.06 13.38 0.33
N GLY A 264 0.01 14.16 0.11
CA GLY A 264 0.16 15.46 -0.50
C GLY A 264 -1.16 16.13 -0.87
N VAL A 265 -1.05 17.10 -1.76
CA VAL A 265 -2.17 17.86 -2.31
C VAL A 265 -2.07 17.89 -3.83
N TRP A 266 -3.23 17.83 -4.49
CA TRP A 266 -3.33 17.85 -5.95
C TRP A 266 -4.67 18.44 -6.36
N ASN A 267 -4.74 18.95 -7.58
CA ASN A 267 -6.01 19.24 -8.23
C ASN A 267 -6.51 18.04 -9.05
N GLU A 268 -7.69 18.18 -9.65
CA GLU A 268 -8.32 17.11 -10.45
C GLU A 268 -7.42 16.64 -11.60
N ALA A 269 -6.80 17.56 -12.34
CA ALA A 269 -5.91 17.23 -13.46
C ALA A 269 -4.65 16.49 -13.00
N GLY A 270 -4.09 16.85 -11.84
CA GLY A 270 -2.89 16.24 -11.27
C GLY A 270 -3.13 14.93 -10.50
N ALA A 271 -4.36 14.65 -10.08
CA ALA A 271 -4.70 13.49 -9.25
C ALA A 271 -4.20 12.15 -9.83
N LYS A 272 -4.25 12.02 -11.16
CA LYS A 272 -3.88 10.82 -11.92
C LYS A 272 -2.37 10.60 -12.15
N TRP A 273 -1.52 11.55 -11.75
CA TRP A 273 -0.06 11.46 -11.94
C TRP A 273 0.66 10.59 -10.92
#